data_AF-A0A645F5K0-F1
#
_entry.id   AF-A0A645F5K0-F1
#
_cell.length_a   1.000
_cell.length_b   1.000
_cell.length_c   1.000
_cell.angle_alpha   90.00
_cell.angle_beta   90.00
_cell.angle_gamma   90.00
#
_symmetry.space_group_name_H-M   'P 1'
#
loop_
_entity.id
_entity.type
_entity.pdbx_description
1 polymer ?
#
loop_
_entity_poly.entity_id
_entity_poly.type
_entity_poly.pdbx_seq_one_letter_code
_entity_poly.pdbx_strand_id
1 'polypeptide(L)'
;MEPFDGDLDDYQRYLLEESKRLREQAKLSSLEEAASASQTVAVAEAAAPSVDPREQRRLAAQARQLLADKTKPFKKELDQIDKHLPQLTAERSDLEARLSTQGLSGADIAEAGKQLKQVNDTIDTLEERWLELSEQIEAIAQELGATA
;
A
#
# COMPACT_ATOMS: atom_id res chain seq x y z
N MET A 1 0.36 -23.51 3.63
CA MET A 1 0.20 -22.74 4.88
C MET A 1 -0.48 -21.46 4.46
N GLU A 2 -1.76 -21.29 4.80
CA GLU A 2 -2.48 -20.03 4.53
C GLU A 2 -1.93 -18.94 5.45
N PRO A 3 -1.60 -17.75 4.93
CA PRO A 3 -1.30 -16.61 5.78
C PRO A 3 -2.60 -16.12 6.44
N PHE A 4 -2.49 -15.84 7.73
CA PHE A 4 -3.57 -15.39 8.61
C PHE A 4 -4.05 -13.99 8.19
N ASP A 5 -5.33 -13.93 7.84
CA ASP A 5 -6.13 -12.80 7.34
C ASP A 5 -6.57 -11.89 8.51
N GLY A 6 -5.58 -11.22 9.09
CA GLY A 6 -5.82 -10.21 10.13
C GLY A 6 -4.99 -8.97 9.86
N ASP A 7 -5.37 -8.25 8.81
CA ASP A 7 -4.75 -7.00 8.38
C ASP A 7 -5.31 -5.79 9.16
N LEU A 8 -5.08 -4.56 8.68
CA LEU A 8 -5.52 -3.32 9.31
C LEU A 8 -7.03 -3.28 9.70
N ASP A 9 -7.84 -4.09 9.04
CA ASP A 9 -9.25 -4.28 9.40
C ASP A 9 -9.39 -5.03 10.73
N ASP A 10 -8.49 -5.94 11.09
CA ASP A 10 -8.50 -6.64 12.36
C ASP A 10 -8.08 -5.76 13.53
N TYR A 11 -7.19 -4.78 13.31
CA TYR A 11 -6.88 -3.79 14.36
C TYR A 11 -8.03 -2.79 14.54
N GLN A 12 -8.66 -2.37 13.45
CA GLN A 12 -9.92 -1.60 13.52
C GLN A 12 -11.03 -2.41 14.19
N ARG A 13 -11.16 -3.69 13.88
CA ARG A 13 -12.15 -4.59 14.48
C ARG A 13 -11.84 -4.85 15.94
N TYR A 14 -10.60 -5.05 16.31
CA TYR A 14 -10.17 -5.19 17.70
C TYR A 14 -10.52 -3.93 18.50
N LEU A 15 -10.23 -2.73 17.99
CA LEU A 15 -10.60 -1.48 18.65
C LEU A 15 -12.12 -1.27 18.71
N LEU A 16 -12.85 -1.66 17.67
CA LEU A 16 -14.32 -1.60 17.64
C LEU A 16 -14.95 -2.62 18.60
N GLU A 17 -14.40 -3.83 18.67
CA GLU A 17 -14.82 -4.91 19.57
C GLU A 17 -14.50 -4.56 21.03
N GLU A 18 -13.32 -4.01 21.31
CA GLU A 18 -12.95 -3.52 22.64
C GLU A 18 -13.87 -2.36 23.08
N SER A 19 -14.19 -1.44 22.14
CA SER A 19 -15.16 -0.37 22.41
C SER A 19 -16.59 -0.91 22.63
N LYS A 20 -17.00 -1.95 21.90
CA LYS A 20 -18.29 -2.63 22.11
C LYS A 20 -18.31 -3.31 23.47
N ARG A 21 -17.24 -4.02 23.82
CA ARG A 21 -17.09 -4.75 25.08
C ARG A 21 -17.11 -3.82 26.28
N LEU A 22 -16.51 -2.63 26.17
CA LEU A 22 -16.59 -1.59 27.20
C LEU A 22 -18.01 -1.01 27.33
N ARG A 23 -18.71 -0.75 26.22
CA ARG A 23 -20.12 -0.30 26.25
C ARG A 23 -21.04 -1.36 26.84
N GLU A 24 -20.80 -2.64 26.51
CA GLU A 24 -21.60 -3.76 26.99
C GLU A 24 -21.38 -4.02 28.48
N GLN A 25 -20.13 -3.90 28.97
CA GLN A 25 -19.83 -3.88 30.40
C GLN A 25 -20.51 -2.70 31.12
N ALA A 26 -20.44 -1.49 30.58
CA ALA A 26 -21.14 -0.33 31.17
C ALA A 26 -22.66 -0.53 31.23
N LYS A 27 -23.24 -1.18 30.22
CA LYS A 27 -24.67 -1.47 30.15
C LYS A 27 -25.09 -2.57 31.13
N LEU A 28 -24.25 -3.60 31.33
CA LEU A 28 -24.45 -4.65 32.34
C LEU A 28 -24.38 -4.09 33.75
N SER A 29 -23.37 -3.28 34.08
CA SER A 29 -23.28 -2.58 35.37
C SER A 29 -24.47 -1.65 35.61
N SER A 30 -24.93 -0.92 34.57
CA SER A 30 -26.13 -0.08 34.68
C SER A 30 -27.41 -0.88 34.94
N LEU A 31 -27.50 -2.13 34.43
CA LEU A 31 -28.65 -3.03 34.64
C LEU A 31 -28.61 -3.70 36.03
N GLU A 32 -27.42 -4.04 36.52
CA GLU A 32 -27.21 -4.55 37.88
C GLU A 32 -27.48 -3.47 38.94
N GLU A 33 -27.11 -2.21 38.68
CA GLU A 33 -27.46 -1.07 39.53
C GLU A 33 -28.96 -0.73 39.45
N ALA A 34 -29.61 -0.90 38.29
CA ALA A 34 -31.06 -0.75 38.18
C ALA A 34 -31.86 -1.84 38.93
N ALA A 35 -31.28 -3.03 39.17
CA ALA A 35 -31.89 -4.08 39.98
C ALA A 35 -31.73 -3.85 41.50
N SER A 36 -30.73 -3.06 41.93
CA SER A 36 -30.54 -2.68 43.35
C SER A 36 -31.10 -1.29 43.71
N ALA A 37 -31.41 -0.44 42.74
CA ALA A 37 -31.87 0.94 42.98
C ALA A 37 -33.33 1.15 42.57
N SER A 38 -34.26 0.44 43.23
CA SER A 38 -35.65 0.95 43.36
C SER A 38 -35.73 1.92 44.54
N GLN A 39 -34.92 2.99 44.50
CA GLN A 39 -35.19 4.25 45.19
C GLN A 39 -34.09 5.28 44.89
N THR A 40 -34.55 6.50 44.59
CA THR A 40 -33.81 7.77 44.56
C THR A 40 -33.05 8.16 43.27
N VAL A 41 -33.76 8.94 42.45
CA VAL A 41 -33.40 10.27 41.90
C VAL A 41 -31.96 10.48 41.34
N ALA A 42 -31.92 10.56 40.01
CA ALA A 42 -31.27 11.56 39.16
C ALA A 42 -29.75 11.87 39.26
N VAL A 43 -29.18 11.94 38.05
CA VAL A 43 -27.93 12.61 37.62
C VAL A 43 -26.62 11.93 37.98
N ALA A 44 -26.01 11.27 36.97
CA ALA A 44 -24.61 11.54 36.61
C ALA A 44 -24.29 10.86 35.27
N GLU A 45 -23.99 11.71 34.31
CA GLU A 45 -23.39 11.43 33.02
C GLU A 45 -22.07 10.66 33.19
N ALA A 46 -22.10 9.33 33.01
CA ALA A 46 -20.89 8.52 32.90
C ALA A 46 -20.44 8.54 31.42
N ALA A 47 -19.74 9.60 31.05
CA ALA A 47 -18.92 9.62 29.84
C ALA A 47 -17.85 8.52 29.96
N ALA A 48 -18.15 7.33 29.43
CA ALA A 48 -17.16 6.28 29.24
C ALA A 48 -16.02 6.86 28.37
N PRO A 49 -14.74 6.56 28.66
CA PRO A 49 -13.66 6.91 27.75
C PRO A 49 -13.77 5.97 26.54
N SER A 50 -14.62 6.33 25.58
CA SER A 50 -14.38 5.93 24.21
C SER A 50 -13.00 6.47 23.86
N VAL A 51 -12.08 5.64 23.37
CA VAL A 51 -10.86 6.13 22.70
C VAL A 51 -11.30 7.30 21.82
N ASP A 52 -10.78 8.50 22.11
CA ASP A 52 -11.32 9.73 21.55
C ASP A 52 -11.30 9.57 20.01
N PRO A 53 -12.43 9.72 19.30
CA PRO A 53 -12.47 9.65 17.83
C PRO A 53 -11.40 10.54 17.19
N ARG A 54 -10.98 11.60 17.89
CA ARG A 54 -9.88 12.46 17.51
C ARG A 54 -8.51 11.76 17.56
N GLU A 55 -8.27 10.94 18.58
CA GLU A 55 -7.05 10.14 18.74
C GLU A 55 -6.99 9.03 17.69
N GLN A 56 -8.11 8.34 17.43
CA GLN A 56 -8.21 7.35 16.36
C GLN A 56 -7.88 7.95 14.98
N ARG A 57 -8.44 9.13 14.67
CA ARG A 57 -8.12 9.83 13.42
C ARG A 57 -6.64 10.25 13.35
N ARG A 58 -6.04 10.63 14.48
CA ARG A 58 -4.63 11.03 14.54
C ARG A 58 -3.70 9.85 14.22
N LEU A 59 -3.95 8.69 14.83
CA LEU A 59 -3.15 7.48 14.60
C LEU A 59 -3.28 6.99 13.15
N ALA A 60 -4.49 6.99 12.60
CA ALA A 60 -4.70 6.64 11.19
C ALA A 60 -3.97 7.59 10.22
N ALA A 61 -3.95 8.90 10.51
CA ALA A 61 -3.20 9.87 9.72
C ALA A 61 -1.69 9.62 9.80
N GLN A 62 -1.17 9.28 10.99
CA GLN A 62 0.25 9.00 11.19
C GLN A 62 0.69 7.73 10.45
N ALA A 63 -0.10 6.65 10.49
CA ALA A 63 0.17 5.41 9.77
C ALA A 63 0.23 5.64 8.24
N ARG A 64 -0.74 6.41 7.70
CA ARG A 64 -0.74 6.79 6.27
C ARG A 64 0.48 7.64 5.90
N GLN A 65 0.90 8.53 6.79
CA GLN A 65 2.09 9.36 6.56
C GLN A 65 3.36 8.51 6.50
N LEU A 66 3.55 7.58 7.45
CA LEU A 66 4.69 6.66 7.45
C LEU A 66 4.73 5.78 6.20
N LEU A 67 3.57 5.27 5.75
CA LEU A 67 3.47 4.51 4.51
C LEU A 67 3.82 5.37 3.28
N ALA A 68 3.32 6.60 3.22
CA ALA A 68 3.63 7.52 2.14
C ALA A 68 5.13 7.83 2.09
N ASP A 69 5.74 8.12 3.24
CA ASP A 69 7.15 8.46 3.33
C ASP A 69 8.07 7.28 2.98
N LYS A 70 7.75 6.06 3.44
CA LYS A 70 8.50 4.85 3.07
C LYS A 70 8.34 4.48 1.60
N THR A 71 7.15 4.64 1.01
CA THR A 71 6.87 4.22 -0.39
C THR A 71 7.23 5.27 -1.44
N LYS A 72 7.42 6.54 -1.04
CA LYS A 72 7.74 7.66 -1.94
C LYS A 72 8.94 7.45 -2.87
N PRO A 73 10.12 6.99 -2.42
CA PRO A 73 11.25 6.78 -3.32
C PRO A 73 10.95 5.72 -4.40
N PHE A 74 10.30 4.62 -4.03
CA PHE A 74 9.93 3.54 -4.95
C PHE A 74 8.90 4.00 -5.99
N LYS A 75 7.87 4.74 -5.56
CA LYS A 75 6.89 5.34 -6.48
C LYS A 75 7.54 6.31 -7.47
N LYS A 76 8.52 7.10 -7.03
CA LYS A 76 9.26 8.00 -7.92
C LYS A 76 10.08 7.23 -8.95
N GLU A 77 10.65 6.08 -8.57
CA GLU A 77 11.40 5.22 -9.50
C GLU A 77 10.45 4.53 -10.49
N LEU A 78 9.30 4.00 -10.04
CA LEU A 78 8.24 3.49 -10.93
C LEU A 78 7.80 4.55 -11.95
N ASP A 79 7.53 5.78 -11.51
CA ASP A 79 7.16 6.89 -12.40
C ASP A 79 8.25 7.21 -13.45
N GLN A 80 9.52 6.92 -13.17
CA GLN A 80 10.61 7.08 -14.13
C GLN A 80 10.62 5.92 -15.12
N ILE A 81 10.48 4.69 -14.63
CA ILE A 81 10.40 3.50 -15.48
C ILE A 81 9.21 3.59 -16.45
N ASP A 82 8.04 3.98 -15.96
CA ASP A 82 6.82 4.17 -16.76
C ASP A 82 6.98 5.21 -17.88
N LYS A 83 7.88 6.20 -17.69
CA LYS A 83 8.21 7.18 -18.73
C LYS A 83 9.26 6.67 -19.71
N HIS A 84 10.16 5.82 -19.27
CA HIS A 84 11.31 5.35 -20.05
C HIS A 84 10.95 4.14 -20.93
N LEU A 85 10.18 3.18 -20.43
CA LEU A 85 9.74 2.00 -21.19
C LEU A 85 9.08 2.34 -22.54
N PRO A 86 8.15 3.30 -22.68
CA PRO A 86 7.57 3.63 -23.97
C PRO A 86 8.59 4.26 -24.93
N GLN A 87 9.61 4.98 -24.43
CA GLN A 87 10.67 5.56 -25.27
C GLN A 87 11.58 4.46 -25.84
N LEU A 88 11.99 3.51 -25.00
CA LEU A 88 12.79 2.36 -25.42
C LEU A 88 12.00 1.44 -26.36
N THR A 89 10.70 1.27 -26.14
CA THR A 89 9.83 0.48 -27.03
C THR A 89 9.69 1.14 -28.41
N ALA A 90 9.61 2.48 -28.46
CA ALA A 90 9.63 3.22 -29.72
C ALA A 90 11.00 3.08 -30.42
N GLU A 91 12.10 3.24 -29.69
CA GLU A 91 13.47 3.04 -30.23
C GLU A 91 13.66 1.62 -30.77
N ARG A 92 13.17 0.60 -30.06
CA ARG A 92 13.16 -0.80 -30.53
C ARG A 92 12.45 -0.90 -31.87
N SER A 93 11.26 -0.32 -31.97
CA SER A 93 10.44 -0.36 -33.19
C SER A 93 11.13 0.35 -34.36
N ASP A 94 11.78 1.49 -34.10
CA ASP A 94 12.55 2.22 -35.12
C ASP A 94 13.77 1.43 -35.61
N LEU A 95 14.48 0.75 -34.70
CA LEU A 95 15.61 -0.12 -35.06
C LEU A 95 15.16 -1.34 -35.87
N GLU A 96 14.04 -1.96 -35.50
CA GLU A 96 13.42 -3.06 -36.25
C GLU A 96 12.97 -2.61 -37.66
N ALA A 97 12.38 -1.41 -37.78
CA ALA A 97 12.02 -0.83 -39.06
C ALA A 97 13.25 -0.51 -39.93
N ARG A 98 14.32 0.01 -39.32
CA ARG A 98 15.60 0.26 -40.00
C ARG A 98 16.21 -1.04 -40.52
N LEU A 99 16.23 -2.09 -39.71
CA LEU A 99 16.73 -3.42 -40.13
C LEU A 99 15.89 -4.06 -41.23
N SER A 100 14.60 -3.70 -41.32
CA SER A 100 13.70 -4.16 -42.38
C SER A 100 13.88 -3.40 -43.71
N THR A 101 14.66 -2.33 -43.72
CA THR A 101 14.90 -1.52 -44.93
C THR A 101 15.91 -2.21 -45.85
N GLN A 102 15.61 -2.26 -47.15
CA GLN A 102 16.52 -2.83 -48.12
C GLN A 102 17.72 -1.90 -48.39
N GLY A 103 18.89 -2.50 -48.66
CA GLY A 103 20.09 -1.74 -49.06
C GLY A 103 20.97 -1.25 -47.92
N LEU A 104 20.74 -1.66 -46.67
CA LEU A 104 21.69 -1.41 -45.58
C LEU A 104 23.01 -2.15 -45.81
N SER A 105 24.12 -1.51 -45.42
CA SER A 105 25.41 -2.17 -45.42
C SER A 105 25.50 -3.23 -44.31
N GLY A 106 26.38 -4.22 -44.47
CA GLY A 106 26.60 -5.22 -43.42
C GLY A 106 27.09 -4.62 -42.09
N ALA A 107 27.82 -3.50 -42.14
CA ALA A 107 28.25 -2.77 -40.95
C ALA A 107 27.07 -2.11 -40.23
N ASP A 108 26.17 -1.45 -40.97
CA ASP A 108 24.97 -0.82 -40.41
C ASP A 108 24.01 -1.85 -39.81
N ILE A 109 23.88 -3.03 -40.44
CA ILE A 109 23.08 -4.14 -39.91
C ILE A 109 23.65 -4.64 -38.59
N ALA A 110 24.98 -4.82 -38.50
CA ALA A 110 25.63 -5.28 -37.27
C ALA A 110 25.48 -4.26 -36.14
N GLU A 111 25.61 -2.97 -36.43
CA GLU A 111 25.44 -1.91 -35.44
C GLU A 111 23.98 -1.81 -34.96
N ALA A 112 23.01 -1.79 -35.87
CA ALA A 112 21.59 -1.74 -35.51
C ALA A 112 21.16 -2.98 -34.73
N GLY A 113 21.67 -4.17 -35.07
CA GLY A 113 21.41 -5.39 -34.31
C GLY A 113 21.99 -5.35 -32.89
N LYS A 114 23.19 -4.76 -32.71
CA LYS A 114 23.78 -4.56 -31.38
C LYS A 114 22.96 -3.58 -30.54
N GLN A 115 22.54 -2.46 -31.13
CA GLN A 115 21.67 -1.47 -30.46
C GLN A 115 20.33 -2.09 -30.08
N LEU A 116 19.71 -2.86 -30.99
CA LEU A 116 18.45 -3.54 -30.73
C LEU A 116 18.55 -4.51 -29.55
N LYS A 117 19.63 -5.30 -29.49
CA LYS A 117 19.89 -6.17 -28.33
C LYS A 117 20.00 -5.37 -27.03
N GLN A 118 20.77 -4.28 -27.03
CA GLN A 118 20.96 -3.46 -25.85
C GLN A 118 19.65 -2.82 -25.36
N VAL A 119 18.82 -2.32 -26.28
CA VAL A 119 17.49 -1.78 -25.97
C VAL A 119 16.60 -2.86 -25.36
N ASN A 120 16.57 -4.06 -25.95
CA ASN A 120 15.80 -5.18 -25.39
C ASN A 120 16.28 -5.59 -24.00
N ASP A 121 17.59 -5.80 -23.81
CA ASP A 121 18.15 -6.14 -22.49
C ASP A 121 17.78 -5.06 -21.44
N THR A 122 17.74 -3.78 -21.85
CA THR A 122 17.38 -2.65 -20.97
C THR A 122 15.88 -2.65 -20.65
N ILE A 123 15.02 -2.94 -21.64
CA ILE A 123 13.58 -3.09 -21.42
C ILE A 123 13.33 -4.21 -20.41
N ASP A 124 13.91 -5.39 -20.62
CA ASP A 124 13.75 -6.55 -19.73
C ASP A 124 14.19 -6.20 -18.30
N THR A 125 15.35 -5.55 -18.15
CA THR A 125 15.87 -5.12 -16.83
C THR A 125 14.92 -4.13 -16.15
N LEU A 126 14.34 -3.18 -16.90
CA LEU A 126 13.42 -2.19 -16.36
C LEU A 126 12.06 -2.81 -15.99
N GLU A 127 11.57 -3.78 -16.76
CA GLU A 127 10.35 -4.54 -16.45
C GLU A 127 10.53 -5.36 -15.18
N GLU A 128 11.64 -6.07 -15.03
CA GLU A 128 12.00 -6.79 -13.79
C GLU A 128 12.05 -5.82 -12.60
N ARG A 129 12.71 -4.68 -12.77
CA ARG A 129 12.81 -3.66 -11.72
C ARG A 129 11.44 -3.08 -11.37
N TRP A 130 10.57 -2.87 -12.35
CA TRP A 130 9.21 -2.38 -12.12
C TRP A 130 8.40 -3.34 -11.24
N LEU A 131 8.50 -4.66 -11.51
CA LEU A 131 7.87 -5.70 -10.70
C LEU A 131 8.43 -5.70 -9.28
N GLU A 132 9.77 -5.70 -9.15
CA GLU A 132 10.45 -5.70 -7.85
C GLU A 132 10.09 -4.48 -6.98
N LEU A 133 9.96 -3.30 -7.58
CA LEU A 133 9.54 -2.08 -6.90
C LEU A 133 8.08 -2.13 -6.45
N SER A 134 7.22 -2.68 -7.31
CA SER A 134 5.80 -2.86 -7.00
C SER A 134 5.60 -3.83 -5.83
N GLU A 135 6.33 -4.94 -5.84
CA GLU A 135 6.38 -5.90 -4.74
C GLU A 135 6.93 -5.27 -3.45
N GLN A 136 7.99 -4.45 -3.53
CA GLN A 136 8.53 -3.74 -2.36
C GLN A 136 7.52 -2.77 -1.75
N ILE A 137 6.74 -2.04 -2.57
CA ILE A 137 5.68 -1.16 -2.09
C ILE A 137 4.60 -1.96 -1.38
N GLU A 138 4.17 -3.07 -1.95
CA GLU A 138 3.20 -3.97 -1.33
C GLU A 138 3.74 -4.55 -0.02
N ALA A 139 4.98 -5.04 0.01
CA ALA A 139 5.63 -5.56 1.21
C ALA A 139 5.74 -4.50 2.32
N ILE A 140 6.06 -3.25 2.00
CA ILE A 140 6.08 -2.14 2.97
C ILE A 140 4.67 -1.83 3.48
N ALA A 141 3.66 -1.89 2.62
CA ALA A 141 2.27 -1.70 3.01
C ALA A 141 1.81 -2.81 3.96
N GLN A 142 2.17 -4.06 3.67
CA GLN A 142 1.92 -5.21 4.54
C GLN A 142 2.68 -5.11 5.87
N GLU A 143 3.97 -4.76 5.86
CA GLU A 143 4.80 -4.63 7.08
C GLU A 143 4.27 -3.52 8.00
N LEU A 144 3.94 -2.35 7.46
CA LEU A 144 3.39 -1.24 8.26
C LEU A 144 1.97 -1.52 8.74
N GLY A 145 1.22 -2.35 8.01
CA GLY A 145 -0.04 -2.93 8.49
C GLY A 145 0.18 -3.98 9.58
N ALA A 146 1.28 -4.74 9.53
CA ALA A 146 1.58 -5.83 10.47
C ALA A 146 2.30 -5.40 11.75
N THR A 147 2.90 -4.21 11.77
CA THR A 147 3.67 -3.66 12.91
C THR A 147 2.89 -2.66 13.77
N ALA A 148 1.62 -2.39 13.43
CA ALA A 148 0.74 -1.44 14.09
C ALA A 148 -0.43 -2.14 14.80
#